data_AF-A0A1G9SSU9-F1
#
_entry.id   AF-A0A1G9SSU9-F1
#
_cell.length_a   1.000
_cell.length_b   1.000
_cell.length_c   1.000
_cell.angle_alpha   90.00
_cell.angle_beta   90.00
_cell.angle_gamma   90.00
#
_symmetry.space_group_name_H-M   'P 1'
#
loop_
_entity.id
_entity.type
_entity.pdbx_description
1 polymer ?
#
loop_
_entity_poly.entity_id
_entity_poly.type
_entity_poly.pdbx_seq_one_letter_code
_entity_poly.pdbx_strand_id
1 'polypeptide(L)'
;MHTRPDGTSNAPMRVADAHIDLGIVHARRGDLDAAVEQGLAAFDIDRRSLTDLVNRAGDLDRVLRQRYRREALAEEFHERFITARRALTSRRPDLLD
;
A
#
# COMPACT_ATOMS: atom_id res chain seq x y z
N MET A 1 -0.92 -8.42 23.23
CA MET A 1 -0.14 -8.62 21.98
C MET A 1 -1.12 -9.05 20.89
N HIS A 2 -1.26 -8.32 19.78
CA HIS A 2 -2.18 -8.67 18.68
C HIS A 2 -1.49 -9.58 17.65
N THR A 3 -0.81 -10.61 18.14
CA THR A 3 -0.03 -11.54 17.31
C THR A 3 -0.52 -12.95 17.61
N ARG A 4 -0.74 -13.74 16.57
CA ARG A 4 -1.04 -15.17 16.65
C ARG A 4 0.21 -15.95 17.05
N PRO A 5 0.04 -17.20 17.54
CA PRO A 5 1.18 -18.07 17.85
C PRO A 5 2.13 -18.33 16.67
N ASP A 6 1.64 -18.19 15.43
CA ASP A 6 2.42 -18.32 14.19
C ASP A 6 3.17 -17.02 13.78
N GLY A 7 3.07 -15.95 14.57
CA GLY A 7 3.70 -14.66 14.30
C GLY A 7 2.85 -13.70 13.45
N THR A 8 1.70 -14.12 12.92
CA THR A 8 0.84 -13.26 12.10
C THR A 8 -0.01 -12.33 12.97
N SER A 9 -0.41 -11.16 12.43
CA SER A 9 -1.26 -10.24 13.19
C SER A 9 -2.69 -10.76 13.33
N ASN A 10 -3.27 -10.63 14.54
CA ASN A 10 -4.70 -10.85 14.80
C ASN A 10 -5.61 -9.80 14.12
N ALA A 11 -5.03 -8.73 13.58
CA ALA A 11 -5.73 -7.69 12.83
C ALA A 11 -4.91 -7.30 11.58
N PRO A 12 -4.82 -8.18 10.58
CA PRO A 12 -3.93 -7.97 9.43
C PRO A 12 -4.28 -6.69 8.66
N MET A 13 -5.56 -6.32 8.57
CA MET A 13 -5.96 -5.09 7.87
C MET A 13 -5.46 -3.84 8.59
N ARG A 14 -5.53 -3.78 9.92
CA ARG A 14 -4.98 -2.65 10.67
C ARG A 14 -3.47 -2.53 10.54
N VAL A 15 -2.76 -3.66 10.41
CA VAL A 15 -1.30 -3.65 10.20
C VAL A 15 -0.98 -3.12 8.81
N ALA A 16 -1.73 -3.53 7.78
CA ALA A 16 -1.56 -2.99 6.43
C ALA A 16 -1.82 -1.48 6.38
N ASP A 17 -2.90 -1.02 7.02
CA ASP A 17 -3.22 0.41 7.11
C ASP A 17 -2.12 1.20 7.83
N ALA A 18 -1.58 0.65 8.93
CA ALA A 18 -0.50 1.28 9.68
C ALA A 18 0.78 1.41 8.84
N HIS A 19 1.11 0.41 8.04
CA HIS A 19 2.23 0.49 7.08
C HIS A 19 2.01 1.58 6.04
N ILE A 20 0.80 1.71 5.48
CA ILE A 20 0.48 2.81 4.54
C ILE A 20 0.63 4.17 5.23
N ASP A 21 0.10 4.33 6.44
CA ASP A 21 0.17 5.58 7.19
C ASP A 21 1.63 5.96 7.52
N LEU A 22 2.45 4.98 7.93
CA LEU A 22 3.89 5.17 8.13
C LEU A 22 4.57 5.59 6.83
N GLY A 23 4.27 4.93 5.71
CA GLY A 23 4.81 5.30 4.40
C GLY A 23 4.50 6.76 4.03
N ILE A 24 3.28 7.21 4.28
CA ILE A 24 2.89 8.61 4.06
C ILE A 24 3.69 9.57 4.96
N VAL A 25 3.91 9.21 6.23
CA VAL A 25 4.72 10.00 7.16
C VAL A 25 6.17 10.10 6.69
N HIS A 26 6.79 9.00 6.30
CA HIS A 26 8.17 8.98 5.77
C HIS A 26 8.29 9.82 4.49
N ALA A 27 7.38 9.66 3.53
CA ALA A 27 7.37 10.44 2.30
C ALA A 27 7.20 11.95 2.55
N ARG A 28 6.41 12.32 3.56
CA ARG A 28 6.26 13.73 3.95
C ARG A 28 7.53 14.30 4.57
N ARG A 29 8.30 13.47 5.29
CA ARG A 29 9.56 13.81 5.96
C ARG A 29 10.77 13.82 5.04
N GLY A 30 10.64 13.43 3.78
CA GLY A 30 11.76 13.39 2.84
C GLY A 30 12.39 12.00 2.66
N ASP A 31 11.93 11.01 3.41
CA ASP A 31 12.51 9.66 3.47
C ASP A 31 11.79 8.73 2.50
N LEU A 32 12.27 8.70 1.25
CA LEU A 32 11.65 7.94 0.17
C LEU A 32 11.82 6.43 0.36
N ASP A 33 13.01 5.97 0.71
CA ASP A 33 13.31 4.55 0.88
C ASP A 33 12.39 3.92 1.92
N ALA A 34 12.30 4.52 3.11
CA ALA A 34 11.41 4.03 4.16
C ALA A 34 9.93 4.15 3.74
N ALA A 35 9.56 5.19 2.98
CA ALA A 35 8.18 5.32 2.51
C ALA A 35 7.76 4.16 1.60
N VAL A 36 8.62 3.79 0.66
CA VAL A 36 8.39 2.70 -0.28
C VAL A 36 8.45 1.36 0.44
N GLU A 37 9.42 1.15 1.33
CA GLU A 37 9.52 -0.07 2.15
C GLU A 37 8.23 -0.34 2.93
N GLN A 38 7.70 0.67 3.64
CA GLN A 38 6.45 0.54 4.38
C GLN A 38 5.27 0.27 3.43
N GLY A 39 5.22 0.96 2.30
CA GLY A 39 4.19 0.73 1.29
C GLY A 39 4.20 -0.70 0.73
N LEU A 40 5.37 -1.26 0.45
CA LEU A 40 5.55 -2.63 -0.05
C LEU A 40 5.24 -3.67 1.03
N ALA A 41 5.65 -3.42 2.28
CA ALA A 41 5.31 -4.29 3.42
C ALA A 41 3.79 -4.41 3.61
N ALA A 42 3.03 -3.33 3.36
CA ALA A 42 1.57 -3.41 3.34
C ALA A 42 1.09 -4.45 2.31
N PHE A 43 1.77 -4.57 1.16
CA PHE A 43 1.41 -5.50 0.09
C PHE A 43 1.57 -6.99 0.43
N ASP A 44 2.45 -7.32 1.37
CA ASP A 44 2.81 -8.70 1.70
C ASP A 44 1.96 -9.31 2.83
N ILE A 45 1.15 -8.48 3.49
CA ILE A 45 0.23 -8.96 4.52
C ILE A 45 -0.88 -9.79 3.88
N ASP A 46 -1.22 -10.94 4.48
CA ASP A 46 -2.32 -11.79 4.04
C ASP A 46 -3.68 -11.16 4.36
N ARG A 47 -4.50 -10.92 3.33
CA ARG A 47 -5.60 -9.93 3.37
C ARG A 47 -6.95 -10.57 3.17
N ARG A 48 -7.95 -9.95 3.79
CA ARG A 48 -9.36 -10.26 3.54
C ARG A 48 -10.02 -9.31 2.54
N SER A 49 -9.57 -8.05 2.45
CA SER A 49 -10.15 -7.03 1.56
C SER A 49 -9.08 -6.42 0.66
N LEU A 50 -9.14 -6.71 -0.65
CA LEU A 50 -8.26 -6.10 -1.65
C LEU A 50 -8.66 -4.64 -1.95
N THR A 51 -9.95 -4.33 -1.87
CA THR A 51 -10.48 -2.99 -2.17
C THR A 51 -9.95 -1.92 -1.23
N ASP A 52 -10.06 -2.15 0.08
CA ASP A 52 -9.66 -1.16 1.08
C ASP A 52 -8.17 -0.86 0.96
N LEU A 53 -7.35 -1.90 0.83
CA LEU A 53 -5.94 -1.73 0.54
C LEU A 53 -5.70 -0.85 -0.67
N VAL A 54 -6.29 -1.19 -1.83
CA VAL A 54 -5.98 -0.48 -3.08
C VAL A 54 -6.32 1.00 -2.92
N ASN A 55 -7.42 1.33 -2.23
CA ASN A 55 -7.76 2.70 -1.91
C ASN A 55 -6.68 3.38 -1.05
N ARG A 56 -6.24 2.73 0.04
CA ARG A 56 -5.19 3.25 0.93
C ARG A 56 -3.84 3.39 0.24
N ALA A 57 -3.41 2.39 -0.53
CA ALA A 57 -2.19 2.44 -1.33
C ALA A 57 -2.22 3.57 -2.37
N GLY A 58 -3.40 3.90 -2.91
CA GLY A 58 -3.58 5.06 -3.80
C GLY A 58 -3.31 6.41 -3.12
N ASP A 59 -3.54 6.51 -1.81
CA ASP A 59 -3.18 7.72 -1.05
C ASP A 59 -1.67 7.88 -0.93
N LEU A 60 -0.94 6.79 -0.64
CA LEU A 60 0.52 6.79 -0.63
C LEU A 60 1.11 7.05 -2.02
N ASP A 61 0.60 6.37 -3.05
CA ASP A 61 1.00 6.57 -4.46
C ASP A 61 0.91 8.05 -4.85
N ARG A 62 -0.21 8.70 -4.52
CA ARG A 62 -0.40 10.14 -4.77
C ARG A 62 0.69 10.99 -4.12
N VAL A 63 1.03 10.72 -2.86
CA VAL A 63 2.07 11.47 -2.13
C VAL A 63 3.44 11.25 -2.77
N LEU A 64 3.78 10.01 -3.11
CA LEU A 64 5.04 9.65 -3.75
C LEU A 64 5.17 10.29 -5.13
N ARG A 65 4.13 10.20 -5.96
CA ARG A 65 4.07 10.82 -7.30
C ARG A 65 4.15 12.35 -7.24
N GLN A 66 3.63 13.00 -6.20
CA GLN A 66 3.75 14.45 -6.08
C GLN A 66 5.17 14.91 -5.69
N ARG A 67 5.85 14.16 -4.84
CA ARG A 67 7.14 14.57 -4.23
C ARG A 67 8.36 14.01 -4.94
N TYR A 68 8.25 12.80 -5.49
CA TYR A 68 9.36 11.97 -5.96
C TYR A 68 9.15 11.46 -7.40
N ARG A 69 8.41 12.20 -8.25
CA ARG A 69 8.04 11.77 -9.61
C ARG A 69 9.17 11.34 -10.56
N ARG A 70 10.43 11.61 -10.21
CA ARG A 70 11.62 11.24 -11.01
C ARG A 70 12.45 10.13 -10.38
N GLU A 71 12.07 9.68 -9.19
CA GLU A 71 12.80 8.67 -8.45
C GLU A 71 12.29 7.28 -8.86
N ALA A 72 13.23 6.37 -9.13
CA ALA A 72 12.91 5.02 -9.58
C ALA A 72 12.05 4.25 -8.57
N LEU A 73 12.32 4.40 -7.27
CA LEU A 73 11.55 3.74 -6.21
C LEU A 73 10.09 4.20 -6.16
N ALA A 74 9.83 5.48 -6.48
CA ALA A 74 8.46 5.98 -6.55
C ALA A 74 7.71 5.41 -7.76
N GLU A 75 8.41 5.16 -8.87
CA GLU A 75 7.83 4.48 -10.04
C GLU A 75 7.59 3.00 -9.76
N GLU A 76 8.51 2.31 -9.09
CA GLU A 76 8.33 0.90 -8.69
C GLU A 76 7.07 0.71 -7.83
N PHE A 77 6.90 1.57 -6.82
CA PHE A 77 5.69 1.55 -6.00
C PHE A 77 4.44 1.82 -6.84
N HIS A 78 4.52 2.77 -7.78
CA HIS A 78 3.41 3.10 -8.68
C HIS A 78 3.00 1.90 -9.54
N GLU A 79 3.96 1.20 -10.16
CA GLU A 79 3.71 0.01 -10.96
C GLU A 79 3.04 -1.10 -10.14
N ARG A 80 3.50 -1.29 -8.89
CA ARG A 80 2.89 -2.26 -7.96
C ARG A 80 1.45 -1.89 -7.62
N PHE A 81 1.19 -0.61 -7.33
CA PHE A 81 -0.15 -0.08 -7.08
C PHE A 81 -1.07 -0.26 -8.29
N ILE A 82 -0.61 0.09 -9.49
CA ILE A 82 -1.38 -0.07 -10.73
C ILE A 82 -1.74 -1.53 -10.98
N THR A 83 -0.80 -2.45 -10.76
CA THR A 83 -1.04 -3.89 -10.88
C THR A 83 -2.14 -4.35 -9.92
N ALA A 84 -2.07 -3.95 -8.65
CA ALA A 84 -3.08 -4.30 -7.65
C ALA A 84 -4.47 -3.71 -8.00
N ARG A 85 -4.51 -2.45 -8.49
CA ARG A 85 -5.74 -1.79 -8.90
C ARG A 85 -6.39 -2.46 -10.11
N ARG A 86 -5.60 -2.84 -11.11
CA ARG A 86 -6.10 -3.61 -12.27
C ARG A 86 -6.69 -4.95 -11.84
N ALA A 87 -6.00 -5.68 -10.96
CA ALA A 87 -6.49 -6.96 -10.45
C ALA A 87 -7.83 -6.80 -9.70
N LEU A 88 -8.01 -5.71 -8.94
CA LEU A 88 -9.28 -5.39 -8.29
C LEU A 88 -10.40 -5.15 -9.32
N THR A 89 -10.15 -4.32 -10.34
CA THR A 89 -11.14 -4.01 -11.38
C THR A 89 -11.53 -5.26 -12.18
N SER A 90 -10.58 -6.11 -12.56
CA SER A 90 -10.87 -7.37 -13.26
C SER A 90 -11.71 -8.34 -12.44
N ARG A 91 -11.69 -8.23 -11.09
CA ARG A 91 -12.48 -9.06 -10.18
C ARG A 91 -13.87 -8.48 -9.88
N ARG A 92 -14.12 -7.22 -10.24
CA ARG A 92 -15.37 -6.46 -10.05
C ARG A 92 -15.77 -5.73 -11.34
N PRO A 93 -16.09 -6.46 -12.42
CA PRO A 93 -16.47 -5.83 -13.69
C PRO A 93 -17.77 -5.02 -13.59
N ASP A 94 -18.59 -5.28 -12.57
CA ASP A 94 -19.88 -4.67 -12.24
C ASP A 94 -19.82 -3.23 -11.70
N LEU A 95 -18.62 -2.67 -11.48
CA LEU A 95 -18.44 -1.30 -10.98
C LEU A 95 -17.97 -0.30 -12.05
N LEU A 96 -18.02 -0.68 -13.34
CA LEU A 96 -17.56 0.15 -14.46
C LEU A 96 -18.67 0.98 -15.12
N ASP A 97 -19.88 0.98 -14.55
CA ASP A 97 -21.05 1.79 -14.96
C ASP A 97 -21.29 2.95 -13.99
#